data_AF-A0A7C5TYX3-F1
#
_entry.id   AF-A0A7C5TYX3-F1
#
_cell.length_a   1.000
_cell.length_b   1.000
_cell.length_c   1.000
_cell.angle_alpha   90.00
_cell.angle_beta   90.00
_cell.angle_gamma   90.00
#
_symmetry.space_group_name_H-M   'P 1'
#
loop_
_entity.id
_entity.type
_entity.pdbx_description
1 polymer ?
#
loop_
_entity_poly.entity_id
_entity_poly.type
_entity_poly.pdbx_seq_one_letter_code
_entity_poly.pdbx_strand_id
1 'polypeptide(L)'
;MTTKDLSKDPVKSLMNIVSDMISRTDPGIKILREFISREKDLYILYSGNEFTIALSFYLLMKSLMFRKKIFIEEIERFSLFMAPYDEGFEPSLIILSSEENYKKIFRYIPSLVFTGHEILMIRPKTDHEIMYKEMITSIDIEEKDNYDLYLIYLLLGAGIDYTKKISSSPRVERLYREIHSLADLTKDLYEKYEETLHKISNLLNQDLYLDIISTPSAKIFAEIIRKIRERNKLKADILVLDYFEEKFIRKDSYTIVVYTEVEKQMISEIIGRSVLYKKDKLIDLYLNTDPLISPLYFALLAKLLERICANISIKDHTKLL
;
A
#
# COMPACT_ATOMS: atom_id res chain seq x y z
N MET A 1 -5.69 -1.44 -23.45
CA MET A 1 -4.98 -2.73 -23.62
C MET A 1 -3.71 -2.48 -24.40
N THR A 2 -2.60 -2.28 -23.68
CA THR A 2 -1.25 -2.27 -24.22
C THR A 2 -0.46 -3.22 -23.34
N THR A 3 -0.21 -4.42 -23.85
CA THR A 3 0.72 -5.40 -23.28
C THR A 3 2.13 -4.82 -23.37
N LYS A 4 2.51 -3.93 -22.45
CA LYS A 4 3.90 -3.53 -22.25
C LYS A 4 4.65 -4.73 -21.66
N ASP A 5 5.22 -5.55 -22.54
CA ASP A 5 6.42 -6.40 -22.36
C ASP A 5 6.74 -6.83 -20.90
N LEU A 6 5.78 -7.43 -20.20
CA LEU A 6 5.98 -8.05 -18.87
C LEU A 6 6.88 -9.32 -18.95
N SER A 7 7.19 -9.75 -20.18
CA SER A 7 7.90 -10.97 -20.58
C SER A 7 9.42 -10.98 -20.39
N LYS A 8 10.06 -9.83 -20.13
CA LYS A 8 11.51 -9.77 -19.91
C LYS A 8 11.79 -9.62 -18.43
N ASP A 9 12.35 -10.68 -17.84
CA ASP A 9 12.92 -10.75 -16.48
C ASP A 9 12.13 -9.94 -15.43
N PRO A 10 11.27 -10.59 -14.61
CA PRO A 10 10.37 -9.90 -13.69
C PRO A 10 11.11 -8.96 -12.72
N VAL A 11 12.36 -9.26 -12.39
CA VAL A 11 13.22 -8.44 -11.53
C VAL A 11 13.66 -7.19 -12.27
N LYS A 12 14.25 -7.34 -13.47
CA LYS A 12 14.70 -6.21 -14.29
C LYS A 12 13.55 -5.26 -14.63
N SER A 13 12.38 -5.81 -14.95
CA SER A 13 11.16 -5.04 -15.20
C SER A 13 10.76 -4.20 -13.97
N LEU A 14 10.75 -4.80 -12.77
CA LEU A 14 10.40 -4.07 -11.55
C LEU A 14 11.47 -3.03 -11.17
N MET A 15 12.76 -3.35 -11.32
CA MET A 15 13.84 -2.39 -11.04
C MET A 15 13.72 -1.12 -11.90
N ASN A 16 13.35 -1.24 -13.18
CA ASN A 16 13.11 -0.08 -14.04
C ASN A 16 11.96 0.79 -13.50
N ILE A 17 10.90 0.16 -12.97
CA ILE A 17 9.75 0.85 -12.40
C ILE A 17 10.10 1.50 -11.06
N VAL A 18 10.93 0.85 -10.25
CA VAL A 18 11.42 1.44 -8.99
C VAL A 18 12.28 2.66 -9.28
N SER A 19 13.19 2.58 -10.25
CA SER A 19 14.02 3.73 -10.67
C SER A 19 13.17 4.89 -11.22
N ASP A 20 12.19 4.60 -12.08
CA ASP A 20 11.24 5.61 -12.57
C ASP A 20 10.44 6.23 -11.42
N MET A 21 9.89 5.40 -10.53
CA MET A 21 9.14 5.82 -9.34
C MET A 21 9.95 6.77 -8.47
N ILE A 22 11.19 6.44 -8.14
CA ILE A 22 12.07 7.29 -7.33
C ILE A 22 12.20 8.68 -7.99
N SER A 23 12.51 8.71 -9.29
CA SER A 23 12.70 9.98 -10.01
C SER A 23 11.43 10.83 -10.13
N ARG A 24 10.27 10.21 -10.38
CA ARG A 24 9.01 10.94 -10.64
C ARG A 24 8.30 11.39 -9.37
N THR A 25 8.54 10.72 -8.26
CA THR A 25 7.90 11.06 -6.98
C THR A 25 8.66 12.12 -6.20
N ASP A 26 9.92 12.43 -6.53
CA ASP A 26 10.73 13.45 -5.82
C ASP A 26 10.04 14.83 -5.69
N PRO A 27 9.43 15.41 -6.75
CA PRO A 27 8.67 16.66 -6.61
C PRO A 27 7.48 16.51 -5.65
N GLY A 28 6.78 15.37 -5.72
CA GLY A 28 5.66 15.05 -4.83
C GLY A 28 6.11 14.89 -3.38
N ILE A 29 7.26 14.25 -3.14
CA ILE A 29 7.86 14.08 -1.82
C ILE A 29 8.15 15.44 -1.21
N LYS A 30 8.69 16.39 -1.99
CA LYS A 30 8.93 17.76 -1.53
C LYS A 30 7.63 18.45 -1.14
N ILE A 31 6.61 18.42 -1.99
CA ILE A 31 5.29 19.03 -1.74
C ILE A 31 4.66 18.45 -0.47
N LEU A 32 4.60 17.12 -0.37
CA LEU A 32 4.00 16.44 0.77
C LEU A 32 4.78 16.69 2.06
N ARG A 33 6.11 16.69 2.02
CA ARG A 33 6.96 17.03 3.17
C ARG A 33 6.71 18.46 3.66
N GLU A 34 6.59 19.42 2.75
CA GLU A 34 6.28 20.82 3.08
C GLU A 34 4.88 20.91 3.71
N PHE A 35 3.89 20.20 3.15
CA PHE A 35 2.54 20.11 3.70
C PHE A 35 2.52 19.53 5.13
N ILE A 36 3.22 18.41 5.35
CA ILE A 36 3.37 17.75 6.65
C ILE A 36 4.03 18.68 7.67
N SER A 37 4.97 19.53 7.24
CA SER A 37 5.75 20.39 8.13
C SER A 37 4.94 21.53 8.78
N ARG A 38 3.74 21.80 8.28
CA ARG A 38 2.85 22.84 8.80
C ARG A 38 2.40 22.51 10.24
N GLU A 39 2.09 23.53 11.04
CA GLU A 39 1.80 23.37 12.47
C GLU A 39 0.44 22.71 12.75
N LYS A 40 -0.54 22.86 11.85
CA LYS A 40 -1.90 22.32 12.00
C LYS A 40 -1.91 20.81 12.16
N ASP A 41 -2.87 20.31 12.94
CA ASP A 41 -3.18 18.89 13.04
C ASP A 41 -3.45 18.27 11.65
N LEU A 42 -3.14 16.98 11.50
CA LEU A 42 -3.17 16.31 10.19
C LEU A 42 -4.23 15.20 10.17
N TYR A 43 -5.13 15.26 9.20
CA TYR A 43 -6.02 14.15 8.87
C TYR A 43 -5.60 13.49 7.58
N ILE A 44 -5.45 12.16 7.60
CA ILE A 44 -5.27 11.34 6.42
C ILE A 44 -6.65 10.77 6.08
N LEU A 45 -7.26 11.33 5.04
CA LEU A 45 -8.58 10.96 4.57
C LEU A 45 -8.46 9.93 3.44
N TYR A 46 -9.22 8.84 3.54
CA TYR A 46 -9.24 7.77 2.56
C TYR A 46 -10.66 7.44 2.09
N SER A 47 -10.76 6.69 0.99
CA SER A 47 -11.99 6.06 0.53
C SER A 47 -11.72 4.59 0.24
N GLY A 48 -12.61 3.69 0.66
CA GLY A 48 -12.56 2.26 0.29
C GLY A 48 -11.17 1.63 0.46
N ASN A 49 -10.62 1.09 -0.63
CA ASN A 49 -9.39 0.31 -0.66
C ASN A 49 -8.12 1.10 -0.31
N GLU A 50 -8.16 2.44 -0.28
CA GLU A 50 -7.01 3.27 0.08
C GLU A 50 -6.69 3.23 1.59
N PHE A 51 -7.59 2.67 2.42
CA PHE A 51 -7.40 2.54 3.86
C PHE A 51 -6.05 1.93 4.24
N THR A 52 -5.65 0.85 3.58
CA THR A 52 -4.41 0.12 3.92
C THR A 52 -3.16 0.98 3.72
N ILE A 53 -3.13 1.79 2.66
CA ILE A 53 -2.04 2.71 2.37
C ILE A 53 -2.08 3.90 3.35
N ALA A 54 -3.27 4.45 3.60
CA ALA A 54 -3.48 5.49 4.61
C ALA A 54 -3.02 5.04 6.01
N LEU A 55 -3.36 3.81 6.41
CA LEU A 55 -2.97 3.20 7.68
C LEU A 55 -1.45 3.06 7.79
N SER A 56 -0.79 2.62 6.73
CA SER A 56 0.67 2.49 6.70
C SER A 56 1.35 3.84 6.95
N PHE A 57 0.88 4.88 6.26
CA PHE A 57 1.38 6.24 6.45
C PHE A 57 1.03 6.80 7.84
N TYR A 58 -0.19 6.59 8.32
CA TYR A 58 -0.61 6.96 9.67
C TYR A 58 0.29 6.34 10.74
N LEU A 59 0.58 5.04 10.65
CA LEU A 59 1.43 4.33 11.61
C LEU A 59 2.87 4.85 11.61
N LEU A 60 3.44 5.12 10.42
CA LEU A 60 4.75 5.77 10.28
C LEU A 60 4.75 7.10 11.02
N MET A 61 3.80 7.97 10.67
CA MET A 61 3.75 9.32 11.17
C MET A 61 3.46 9.37 12.67
N LYS A 62 2.54 8.53 13.16
CA LYS A 62 2.23 8.41 14.59
C LYS A 62 3.42 7.91 15.40
N SER A 63 4.20 6.97 14.85
CA SER A 63 5.36 6.38 15.51
C SER A 63 6.56 7.33 15.55
N LEU A 64 6.72 8.15 14.52
CA LEU A 64 7.90 9.00 14.34
C LEU A 64 7.67 10.47 14.73
N MET A 65 6.43 10.95 14.70
CA MET A 65 6.06 12.34 14.97
C MET A 65 5.13 12.48 16.18
N PHE A 66 5.63 12.11 17.36
CA PHE A 66 4.85 12.08 18.60
C PHE A 66 4.23 13.42 19.04
N ARG A 67 4.73 14.56 18.52
CA ARG A 67 4.27 15.91 18.90
C ARG A 67 3.08 16.40 18.06
N LYS A 68 2.94 15.93 16.83
CA LYS A 68 1.87 16.35 15.92
C LYS A 68 0.68 15.43 16.11
N LYS A 69 -0.54 15.96 16.26
CA LYS A 69 -1.72 15.09 16.26
C LYS A 69 -2.03 14.71 14.82
N ILE A 70 -2.19 13.41 14.64
CA ILE A 70 -2.41 12.78 13.35
C ILE A 70 -3.59 11.84 13.53
N PHE A 71 -4.50 11.90 12.58
CA PHE A 71 -5.73 11.15 12.54
C PHE A 71 -5.87 10.47 11.18
N ILE A 72 -6.63 9.39 11.14
CA ILE A 72 -7.01 8.69 9.92
C ILE A 72 -8.53 8.55 9.98
N GLU A 73 -9.22 8.88 8.89
CA GLU A 73 -10.69 8.85 8.84
C GLU A 73 -11.19 8.63 7.41
N GLU A 74 -12.37 8.05 7.27
CA GLU A 74 -13.04 7.99 5.97
C GLU A 74 -13.45 9.39 5.53
N ILE A 75 -13.17 9.75 4.27
CA ILE A 75 -13.50 11.07 3.74
C ILE A 75 -14.99 11.39 3.88
N GLU A 76 -15.86 10.41 3.64
CA GLU A 76 -17.31 10.59 3.75
C GLU A 76 -17.73 10.94 5.18
N ARG A 77 -17.16 10.22 6.17
CA ARG A 77 -17.45 10.46 7.57
C ARG A 77 -16.92 11.82 8.03
N PHE A 78 -15.69 12.15 7.65
CA PHE A 78 -15.08 13.43 7.99
C PHE A 78 -15.88 14.60 7.37
N SER A 79 -16.15 14.55 6.07
CA SER A 79 -16.81 15.64 5.36
C SER A 79 -18.27 15.85 5.75
N LEU A 80 -19.00 14.80 6.13
CA LEU A 80 -20.42 14.91 6.49
C LEU A 80 -20.65 15.22 7.98
N PHE A 81 -19.79 14.71 8.86
CA PHE A 81 -20.05 14.74 10.30
C PHE A 81 -19.01 15.48 11.12
N MET A 82 -17.86 15.86 10.55
CA MET A 82 -16.80 16.57 11.27
C MET A 82 -16.58 17.97 10.71
N ALA A 83 -16.22 18.08 9.42
CA ALA A 83 -15.85 19.34 8.77
C ALA A 83 -16.90 20.47 8.87
N PRO A 84 -18.23 20.21 8.87
CA PRO A 84 -19.21 21.29 9.04
C PRO A 84 -19.29 21.87 10.46
N TYR A 85 -18.65 21.22 11.45
CA TYR A 85 -18.83 21.49 12.87
C TYR A 85 -17.50 21.74 13.62
N ASP A 86 -16.36 21.79 12.93
CA ASP A 86 -15.03 21.99 13.51
C ASP A 86 -14.48 23.41 13.30
N GLU A 87 -15.37 24.41 13.27
CA GLU A 87 -15.04 25.83 13.14
C GLU A 87 -13.99 26.27 14.19
N GLY A 88 -12.91 26.87 13.71
CA GLY A 88 -11.74 27.30 14.51
C GLY A 88 -10.68 26.22 14.73
N PHE A 89 -10.87 25.00 14.24
CA PHE A 89 -9.89 23.91 14.31
C PHE A 89 -9.26 23.54 12.96
N GLU A 90 -9.99 23.73 11.84
CA GLU A 90 -9.64 23.45 10.43
C GLU A 90 -8.26 22.80 10.20
N PRO A 91 -8.15 21.46 10.37
CA PRO A 91 -6.89 20.74 10.22
C PRO A 91 -6.39 20.73 8.76
N SER A 92 -5.12 20.39 8.57
CA SER A 92 -4.59 20.08 7.25
C SER A 92 -5.04 18.66 6.84
N LEU A 93 -5.54 18.53 5.61
CA LEU A 93 -6.12 17.30 5.08
C LEU A 93 -5.24 16.72 3.97
N ILE A 94 -4.83 15.46 4.12
CA ILE A 94 -4.27 14.67 3.02
C ILE A 94 -5.36 13.74 2.53
N ILE A 95 -5.82 13.92 1.30
CA ILE A 95 -6.87 13.10 0.68
C ILE A 95 -6.22 12.12 -0.29
N LEU A 96 -6.35 10.82 -0.01
CA LEU A 96 -5.94 9.76 -0.92
C LEU A 96 -7.11 9.35 -1.81
N SER A 97 -6.89 9.31 -3.12
CA SER A 97 -7.92 8.97 -4.11
C SER A 97 -7.40 7.94 -5.08
N SER A 98 -8.13 6.85 -5.34
CA SER A 98 -7.92 5.99 -6.51
C SER A 98 -8.78 6.37 -7.70
N GLU A 99 -8.55 5.72 -8.85
CA GLU A 99 -9.34 5.91 -10.07
C GLU A 99 -10.81 5.47 -9.87
N GLU A 100 -11.03 4.41 -9.07
CA GLU A 100 -12.36 3.87 -8.76
C GLU A 100 -13.16 4.82 -7.85
N ASN A 101 -12.48 5.43 -6.87
CA ASN A 101 -13.12 6.27 -5.85
C ASN A 101 -13.09 7.77 -6.15
N TYR A 102 -12.39 8.19 -7.21
CA TYR A 102 -12.22 9.60 -7.56
C TYR A 102 -13.55 10.35 -7.57
N LYS A 103 -14.55 9.88 -8.35
CA LYS A 103 -15.86 10.54 -8.43
C LYS A 103 -16.56 10.64 -7.07
N LYS A 104 -16.38 9.64 -6.20
CA LYS A 104 -16.93 9.65 -4.84
C LYS A 104 -16.28 10.75 -3.99
N ILE A 105 -14.97 10.95 -4.09
CA ILE A 105 -14.24 11.97 -3.35
C ILE A 105 -14.62 13.38 -3.79
N PHE A 106 -14.80 13.60 -5.10
CA PHE A 106 -15.10 14.94 -5.65
C PHE A 106 -16.36 15.58 -5.10
N ARG A 107 -17.35 14.77 -4.70
CA ARG A 107 -18.59 15.29 -4.12
C ARG A 107 -18.37 15.99 -2.77
N TYR A 108 -17.30 15.64 -2.06
CA TYR A 108 -17.01 16.14 -0.71
C TYR A 108 -16.05 17.32 -0.71
N ILE A 109 -15.26 17.49 -1.77
CA ILE A 109 -14.29 18.57 -1.92
C ILE A 109 -14.89 19.98 -1.69
N PRO A 110 -16.06 20.34 -2.28
CA PRO A 110 -16.64 21.67 -2.05
C PRO A 110 -16.88 21.97 -0.57
N SER A 111 -17.37 20.99 0.19
CA SER A 111 -17.63 21.14 1.63
C SER A 111 -16.33 21.41 2.40
N LEU A 112 -15.24 20.72 2.05
CA LEU A 112 -13.94 20.89 2.71
C LEU A 112 -13.33 22.26 2.37
N VAL A 113 -13.48 22.70 1.12
CA VAL A 113 -13.03 24.03 0.68
C VAL A 113 -13.81 25.14 1.38
N PHE A 114 -15.15 25.04 1.44
CA PHE A 114 -15.99 26.08 2.05
C PHE A 114 -15.85 26.17 3.57
N THR A 115 -15.39 25.10 4.22
CA THR A 115 -15.07 25.09 5.66
C THR A 115 -13.64 25.55 5.94
N GLY A 116 -12.89 26.00 4.93
CA GLY A 116 -11.57 26.61 5.12
C GLY A 116 -10.43 25.62 5.38
N HIS A 117 -10.65 24.33 5.13
CA HIS A 117 -9.62 23.31 5.30
C HIS A 117 -8.49 23.46 4.29
N GLU A 118 -7.28 23.16 4.73
CA GLU A 118 -6.12 23.14 3.85
C GLU A 118 -5.97 21.75 3.25
N ILE A 119 -6.03 21.64 1.91
CA ILE A 119 -6.19 20.35 1.24
C ILE A 119 -4.97 20.02 0.38
N LEU A 120 -4.37 18.85 0.63
CA LEU A 120 -3.47 18.15 -0.28
C LEU A 120 -4.17 16.90 -0.80
N MET A 121 -4.40 16.83 -2.11
CA MET A 121 -4.98 15.67 -2.76
C MET A 121 -3.90 14.87 -3.50
N ILE A 122 -3.82 13.57 -3.25
CA ILE A 122 -2.94 12.65 -3.98
C ILE A 122 -3.81 11.69 -4.79
N ARG A 123 -3.67 11.71 -6.11
CA ARG A 123 -4.58 11.01 -7.03
C ARG A 123 -3.85 10.46 -8.27
N PRO A 124 -4.43 9.48 -8.99
CA PRO A 124 -3.98 9.16 -10.34
C PRO A 124 -4.13 10.38 -11.25
N LYS A 125 -3.24 10.52 -12.22
CA LYS A 125 -3.40 11.49 -13.30
C LYS A 125 -4.62 11.11 -14.14
N THR A 126 -5.56 12.04 -14.26
CA THR A 126 -6.78 11.90 -15.06
C THR A 126 -7.03 13.18 -15.85
N ASP A 127 -7.73 13.08 -16.97
CA ASP A 127 -8.15 14.24 -17.76
C ASP A 127 -9.25 15.07 -17.09
N HIS A 128 -9.77 14.62 -15.95
CA HIS A 128 -10.78 15.36 -15.19
C HIS A 128 -10.15 16.56 -14.48
N GLU A 129 -10.67 17.75 -14.81
CA GLU A 129 -10.33 18.97 -14.10
C GLU A 129 -10.77 18.90 -12.62
N ILE A 130 -9.92 19.41 -11.74
CA ILE A 130 -10.26 19.57 -10.33
C ILE A 130 -11.05 20.88 -10.19
N MET A 131 -12.30 20.79 -9.75
CA MET A 131 -13.01 22.00 -9.29
C MET A 131 -12.26 22.61 -8.10
N TYR A 132 -12.11 23.93 -8.05
CA TYR A 132 -11.35 24.64 -7.01
C TYR A 132 -9.84 24.32 -7.00
N LYS A 133 -9.24 24.03 -8.15
CA LYS A 133 -7.79 23.75 -8.28
C LYS A 133 -6.87 24.80 -7.65
N GLU A 134 -7.31 26.05 -7.54
CA GLU A 134 -6.53 27.13 -6.92
C GLU A 134 -6.49 27.05 -5.38
N MET A 135 -7.41 26.28 -4.78
CA MET A 135 -7.55 26.10 -3.33
C MET A 135 -7.06 24.73 -2.86
N ILE A 136 -6.63 23.87 -3.78
CA ILE A 136 -6.23 22.49 -3.51
C ILE A 136 -4.82 22.28 -4.04
N THR A 137 -3.90 21.84 -3.18
CA THR A 137 -2.61 21.34 -3.64
C THR A 137 -2.81 19.91 -4.15
N SER A 138 -2.33 19.58 -5.35
CA SER A 138 -2.48 18.24 -5.93
C SER A 138 -1.14 17.60 -6.26
N ILE A 139 -0.99 16.30 -5.95
CA ILE A 139 0.07 15.44 -6.44
C ILE A 139 -0.57 14.39 -7.35
N ASP A 140 -0.27 14.48 -8.64
CA ASP A 140 -0.80 13.57 -9.66
C ASP A 140 0.22 12.43 -9.91
N ILE A 141 -0.19 11.19 -9.67
CA ILE A 141 0.59 9.99 -9.96
C ILE A 141 0.25 9.52 -11.37
N GLU A 142 1.21 9.60 -12.28
CA GLU A 142 0.98 9.27 -13.70
C GLU A 142 0.75 7.78 -13.95
N GLU A 143 1.41 6.92 -13.17
CA GLU A 143 1.45 5.48 -13.44
C GLU A 143 0.30 4.71 -12.79
N LYS A 144 -0.79 4.56 -13.55
CA LYS A 144 -2.01 3.86 -13.12
C LYS A 144 -1.78 2.41 -12.70
N ASP A 145 -1.01 1.64 -13.47
CA ASP A 145 -0.79 0.20 -13.22
C ASP A 145 0.02 -0.06 -11.94
N ASN A 146 0.83 0.91 -11.52
CA ASN A 146 1.67 0.84 -10.32
C ASN A 146 1.27 1.89 -9.26
N TYR A 147 0.04 2.41 -9.34
CA TYR A 147 -0.43 3.51 -8.49
C TYR A 147 -0.19 3.24 -6.99
N ASP A 148 -0.59 2.05 -6.50
CA ASP A 148 -0.43 1.68 -5.08
C ASP A 148 1.05 1.70 -4.64
N LEU A 149 1.97 1.28 -5.53
CA LEU A 149 3.42 1.27 -5.27
C LEU A 149 3.99 2.70 -5.24
N TYR A 150 3.61 3.54 -6.20
CA TYR A 150 4.03 4.95 -6.23
C TYR A 150 3.48 5.71 -5.04
N LEU A 151 2.22 5.46 -4.67
CA LEU A 151 1.55 6.12 -3.56
C LEU A 151 2.21 5.76 -2.23
N ILE A 152 2.45 4.47 -1.96
CA ILE A 152 3.10 4.06 -0.70
C ILE A 152 4.54 4.58 -0.62
N TYR A 153 5.29 4.58 -1.72
CA TYR A 153 6.63 5.17 -1.75
C TYR A 153 6.61 6.68 -1.50
N LEU A 154 5.71 7.42 -2.17
CA LEU A 154 5.54 8.87 -1.97
C LEU A 154 5.24 9.21 -0.50
N LEU A 155 4.29 8.49 0.11
CA LEU A 155 3.87 8.74 1.48
C LEU A 155 4.97 8.40 2.49
N LEU A 156 5.55 7.20 2.41
CA LEU A 156 6.61 6.78 3.32
C LEU A 156 7.88 7.61 3.12
N GLY A 157 8.22 7.93 1.87
CA GLY A 157 9.33 8.80 1.48
C GLY A 157 9.22 10.16 2.13
N ALA A 158 8.10 10.86 1.94
CA ALA A 158 7.89 12.18 2.53
C ALA A 158 7.87 12.16 4.07
N GLY A 159 7.25 11.15 4.69
CA GLY A 159 7.19 11.01 6.14
C GLY A 159 8.57 10.75 6.77
N ILE A 160 9.36 9.86 6.16
CA ILE A 160 10.73 9.55 6.60
C ILE A 160 11.64 10.76 6.38
N ASP A 161 11.57 11.41 5.22
CA ASP A 161 12.32 12.64 4.90
C ASP A 161 12.04 13.78 5.88
N TYR A 162 10.76 14.01 6.18
CA TYR A 162 10.38 15.01 7.16
C TYR A 162 10.95 14.67 8.53
N THR A 163 10.76 13.43 8.98
CA THR A 163 11.24 12.97 10.29
C THR A 163 12.76 13.10 10.40
N LYS A 164 13.50 12.75 9.34
CA LYS A 164 14.97 12.87 9.29
C LYS A 164 15.46 14.30 9.54
N LYS A 165 14.69 15.32 9.15
CA LYS A 165 15.03 16.74 9.41
C LYS A 165 14.85 17.13 10.87
N ILE A 166 13.93 16.51 11.58
CA ILE A 166 13.55 16.89 12.95
C ILE A 166 14.05 15.91 14.03
N SER A 167 14.55 14.74 13.64
CA SER A 167 15.02 13.68 14.53
C SER A 167 16.26 12.99 13.96
N SER A 168 17.27 12.83 14.81
CA SER A 168 18.51 12.09 14.53
C SER A 168 18.50 10.68 15.14
N SER A 169 17.31 10.09 15.39
CA SER A 169 17.25 8.77 16.01
C SER A 169 17.84 7.68 15.09
N PRO A 170 18.54 6.67 15.64
CA PRO A 170 19.13 5.60 14.82
C PRO A 170 18.13 4.86 13.93
N ARG A 171 16.88 4.72 14.41
CA ARG A 171 15.78 4.12 13.63
C ARG A 171 15.46 4.94 12.40
N VAL A 172 15.37 6.27 12.52
CA VAL A 172 15.09 7.18 11.40
C VAL A 172 16.24 7.19 10.40
N GLU A 173 17.50 7.20 10.86
CA GLU A 173 18.66 7.08 9.97
C GLU A 173 18.66 5.78 9.16
N ARG A 174 18.26 4.68 9.79
CA ARG A 174 18.12 3.38 9.11
C ARG A 174 17.01 3.44 8.06
N LEU A 175 15.81 3.88 8.43
CA LEU A 175 14.66 4.00 7.51
C LEU A 175 14.98 4.92 6.32
N TYR A 176 15.66 6.04 6.58
CA TYR A 176 16.09 6.98 5.55
C TYR A 176 17.07 6.33 4.57
N ARG A 177 18.06 5.57 5.04
CA ARG A 177 18.97 4.82 4.15
C ARG A 177 18.22 3.78 3.32
N GLU A 178 17.35 2.99 3.96
CA GLU A 178 16.57 1.93 3.31
C GLU A 178 15.71 2.46 2.16
N ILE A 179 14.99 3.57 2.36
CA ILE A 179 14.12 4.12 1.31
C ILE A 179 14.91 4.71 0.13
N HIS A 180 16.12 5.23 0.38
CA HIS A 180 17.00 5.77 -0.67
C HIS A 180 17.81 4.70 -1.41
N SER A 181 17.94 3.49 -0.86
CA SER A 181 18.60 2.34 -1.48
C SER A 181 17.62 1.32 -2.09
N LEU A 182 16.36 1.71 -2.31
CA LEU A 182 15.29 0.79 -2.69
C LEU A 182 15.53 0.05 -4.02
N ALA A 183 16.17 0.71 -4.99
CA ALA A 183 16.49 0.11 -6.29
C ALA A 183 17.42 -1.10 -6.14
N ASP A 184 18.47 -0.96 -5.32
CA ASP A 184 19.42 -2.04 -5.04
C ASP A 184 18.75 -3.17 -4.26
N LEU A 185 17.94 -2.82 -3.26
CA LEU A 185 17.23 -3.77 -2.40
C LEU A 185 16.20 -4.63 -3.15
N THR A 186 15.68 -4.17 -4.29
CA THR A 186 14.65 -4.91 -5.05
C THR A 186 15.17 -6.25 -5.54
N LYS A 187 16.43 -6.31 -5.97
CA LYS A 187 17.06 -7.55 -6.43
C LYS A 187 17.27 -8.52 -5.27
N ASP A 188 17.86 -8.04 -4.17
CA ASP A 188 18.12 -8.84 -2.97
C ASP A 188 16.82 -9.40 -2.37
N LEU A 189 15.75 -8.61 -2.43
CA LEU A 189 14.42 -9.01 -1.99
C LEU A 189 13.86 -10.16 -2.84
N TYR A 190 14.01 -10.10 -4.17
CA TYR A 190 13.61 -11.21 -5.04
C TYR A 190 14.42 -12.46 -4.74
N GLU A 191 15.75 -12.37 -4.74
CA GLU A 191 16.63 -13.54 -4.53
C GLU A 191 16.33 -14.24 -3.19
N LYS A 192 16.02 -13.47 -2.15
CA LYS A 192 15.68 -14.01 -0.83
C LYS A 192 14.32 -14.73 -0.81
N TYR A 193 13.33 -14.26 -1.55
CA TYR A 193 11.94 -14.77 -1.48
C TYR A 193 11.49 -15.51 -2.73
N GLU A 194 12.36 -15.73 -3.71
CA GLU A 194 12.06 -16.33 -5.02
C GLU A 194 11.25 -17.62 -4.90
N GLU A 195 11.72 -18.58 -4.11
CA GLU A 195 11.04 -19.87 -3.92
C GLU A 195 9.63 -19.70 -3.35
N THR A 196 9.47 -18.79 -2.37
CA THR A 196 8.19 -18.50 -1.73
C THR A 196 7.25 -17.80 -2.71
N LEU A 197 7.75 -16.85 -3.49
CA LEU A 197 6.98 -16.16 -4.53
C LEU A 197 6.51 -17.14 -5.61
N HIS A 198 7.36 -18.08 -6.04
CA HIS A 198 6.95 -19.12 -6.98
C HIS A 198 5.87 -20.05 -6.41
N LYS A 199 5.99 -20.46 -5.15
CA LYS A 199 4.95 -21.24 -4.46
C LYS A 199 3.61 -20.49 -4.43
N ILE A 200 3.63 -19.21 -4.04
CA ILE A 200 2.40 -18.40 -4.00
C ILE A 200 1.83 -18.20 -5.40
N SER A 201 2.66 -17.90 -6.40
CA SER A 201 2.25 -17.73 -7.79
C SER A 201 1.49 -18.95 -8.33
N ASN A 202 1.98 -20.15 -8.02
CA ASN A 202 1.30 -21.39 -8.41
C ASN A 202 -0.10 -21.50 -7.79
N LEU A 203 -0.26 -21.10 -6.52
CA LEU A 203 -1.58 -21.09 -5.86
C LEU A 203 -2.52 -20.03 -6.45
N LEU A 204 -1.99 -18.84 -6.79
CA LEU A 204 -2.79 -17.76 -7.34
C LEU A 204 -3.36 -18.06 -8.73
N ASN A 205 -2.73 -18.97 -9.48
CA ASN A 205 -3.22 -19.40 -10.80
C ASN A 205 -4.16 -20.62 -10.72
N GLN A 206 -4.44 -21.14 -9.52
CA GLN A 206 -5.33 -22.27 -9.31
C GLN A 206 -6.72 -21.81 -8.86
N ASP A 207 -7.74 -22.56 -9.25
CA ASP A 207 -9.14 -22.34 -8.85
C ASP A 207 -9.40 -22.97 -7.45
N LEU A 208 -8.79 -22.38 -6.42
CA LEU A 208 -8.81 -22.88 -5.02
C LEU A 208 -9.11 -21.81 -3.99
N TYR A 209 -9.77 -22.13 -2.88
CA TYR A 209 -9.97 -21.14 -1.81
C TYR A 209 -8.63 -20.73 -1.18
N LEU A 210 -8.41 -19.42 -1.09
CA LEU A 210 -7.19 -18.84 -0.53
C LEU A 210 -7.55 -17.88 0.60
N ASP A 211 -7.00 -18.11 1.77
CA ASP A 211 -7.09 -17.19 2.90
C ASP A 211 -5.75 -16.47 3.00
N ILE A 212 -5.79 -15.14 3.06
CA ILE A 212 -4.58 -14.32 3.31
C ILE A 212 -4.76 -13.65 4.66
N ILE A 213 -3.87 -13.99 5.58
CA ILE A 213 -3.85 -13.42 6.93
C ILE A 213 -2.65 -12.48 6.97
N SER A 214 -2.90 -11.22 7.31
CA SER A 214 -1.84 -10.21 7.34
C SER A 214 -1.83 -9.42 8.63
N THR A 215 -0.63 -9.10 9.11
CA THR A 215 -0.45 -8.06 10.12
C THR A 215 -0.69 -6.67 9.52
N PRO A 216 -0.91 -5.62 10.33
CA PRO A 216 -1.18 -4.28 9.81
C PRO A 216 -0.13 -3.78 8.82
N SER A 217 1.15 -4.03 9.07
CA SER A 217 2.23 -3.60 8.16
C SER A 217 2.31 -4.41 6.86
N ALA A 218 1.70 -5.60 6.82
CA ALA A 218 1.70 -6.51 5.69
C ALA A 218 0.43 -6.45 4.83
N LYS A 219 -0.62 -5.75 5.30
CA LYS A 219 -1.95 -5.75 4.67
C LYS A 219 -1.96 -5.30 3.21
N ILE A 220 -1.02 -4.43 2.82
CA ILE A 220 -0.88 -3.99 1.42
C ILE A 220 -0.55 -5.13 0.46
N PHE A 221 0.20 -6.14 0.90
CA PHE A 221 0.44 -7.35 0.11
C PHE A 221 -0.89 -8.04 -0.19
N ALA A 222 -1.69 -8.29 0.85
CA ALA A 222 -2.97 -8.98 0.73
C ALA A 222 -3.94 -8.28 -0.22
N GLU A 223 -4.05 -6.94 -0.13
CA GLU A 223 -4.90 -6.15 -1.02
C GLU A 223 -4.43 -6.20 -2.48
N ILE A 224 -3.13 -6.08 -2.74
CA ILE A 224 -2.61 -6.18 -4.12
C ILE A 224 -2.85 -7.58 -4.68
N ILE A 225 -2.62 -8.63 -3.87
CA ILE A 225 -2.87 -10.01 -4.31
C ILE A 225 -4.35 -10.26 -4.58
N ARG A 226 -5.25 -9.72 -3.75
CA ARG A 226 -6.70 -9.75 -3.99
C ARG A 226 -7.05 -9.15 -5.34
N LYS A 227 -6.56 -7.95 -5.64
CA LYS A 227 -6.78 -7.27 -6.94
C LYS A 227 -6.25 -8.10 -8.12
N ILE A 228 -5.10 -8.75 -7.98
CA ILE A 228 -4.54 -9.62 -9.04
C ILE A 228 -5.50 -10.78 -9.34
N ARG A 229 -6.04 -11.42 -8.30
CA ARG A 229 -6.94 -12.56 -8.48
C ARG A 229 -8.28 -12.16 -9.07
N GLU A 230 -8.85 -11.05 -8.63
CA GLU A 230 -10.10 -10.51 -9.17
C GLU A 230 -9.99 -10.23 -10.67
N ARG A 231 -8.86 -9.68 -11.14
CA ARG A 231 -8.58 -9.47 -12.57
C ARG A 231 -8.54 -10.79 -13.36
N ASN A 232 -8.04 -11.86 -12.74
CA ASN A 232 -7.94 -13.18 -13.37
C ASN A 232 -9.28 -13.95 -13.39
N LYS A 233 -10.36 -13.41 -12.81
CA LYS A 233 -11.72 -13.99 -12.78
C LYS A 233 -11.78 -15.43 -12.25
N LEU A 234 -10.88 -15.80 -11.33
CA LEU A 234 -10.89 -17.10 -10.70
C LEU A 234 -12.05 -17.19 -9.71
N LYS A 235 -12.72 -18.35 -9.61
CA LYS A 235 -13.99 -18.51 -8.86
C LYS A 235 -13.80 -18.52 -7.35
N ALA A 236 -12.56 -18.63 -6.89
CA ALA A 236 -12.27 -18.78 -5.49
C ALA A 236 -11.91 -17.45 -4.81
N ASP A 237 -12.65 -17.15 -3.74
CA ASP A 237 -12.48 -15.90 -2.99
C ASP A 237 -11.17 -15.85 -2.21
N ILE A 238 -10.53 -14.67 -2.23
CA ILE A 238 -9.50 -14.29 -1.26
C ILE A 238 -10.18 -13.65 -0.07
N LEU A 239 -10.02 -14.26 1.11
CA LEU A 239 -10.40 -13.62 2.36
C LEU A 239 -9.17 -12.96 2.97
N VAL A 240 -9.19 -11.62 3.08
CA VAL A 240 -8.16 -10.85 3.79
C VAL A 240 -8.64 -10.69 5.22
N LEU A 241 -8.00 -11.41 6.15
CA LEU A 241 -8.33 -11.34 7.57
C LEU A 241 -7.35 -10.42 8.28
N ASP A 242 -7.90 -9.47 9.04
CA ASP A 242 -7.14 -8.85 10.12
C ASP A 242 -6.91 -9.91 11.20
N TYR A 243 -5.74 -9.91 11.84
CA TYR A 243 -5.36 -10.93 12.83
C TYR A 243 -6.32 -11.05 14.03
N PHE A 244 -7.19 -10.06 14.24
CA PHE A 244 -8.25 -10.09 15.25
C PHE A 244 -9.50 -10.88 14.82
N GLU A 245 -9.66 -11.18 13.54
CA GLU A 245 -10.82 -11.86 12.97
C GLU A 245 -10.58 -13.38 12.93
N GLU A 246 -10.45 -13.99 14.10
CA GLU A 246 -10.16 -15.43 14.27
C GLU A 246 -11.19 -16.39 13.65
N LYS A 247 -12.37 -15.89 13.24
CA LYS A 247 -13.56 -16.73 13.01
C LYS A 247 -13.65 -17.41 11.64
N PHE A 248 -12.72 -17.18 10.71
CA PHE A 248 -12.99 -17.49 9.30
C PHE A 248 -11.95 -18.33 8.54
N ILE A 249 -11.00 -18.97 9.22
CA ILE A 249 -10.04 -19.83 8.52
C ILE A 249 -10.78 -21.06 7.97
N ARG A 250 -10.95 -21.11 6.64
CA ARG A 250 -11.69 -22.19 5.97
C ARG A 250 -10.86 -23.47 6.04
N LYS A 251 -11.48 -24.61 6.37
CA LYS A 251 -10.75 -25.89 6.50
C LYS A 251 -10.11 -26.35 5.18
N ASP A 252 -10.77 -26.08 4.06
CA ASP A 252 -10.35 -26.55 2.74
C ASP A 252 -9.49 -25.56 1.94
N SER A 253 -9.21 -24.37 2.49
CA SER A 253 -8.41 -23.34 1.83
C SER A 253 -6.90 -23.49 2.06
N TYR A 254 -6.12 -23.00 1.10
CA TYR A 254 -4.73 -22.63 1.34
C TYR A 254 -4.66 -21.34 2.13
N THR A 255 -3.66 -21.22 3.01
CA THR A 255 -3.46 -20.04 3.85
C THR A 255 -2.09 -19.46 3.59
N ILE A 256 -2.06 -18.18 3.29
CA ILE A 256 -0.83 -17.39 3.22
C ILE A 256 -0.84 -16.47 4.43
N VAL A 257 0.19 -16.57 5.26
CA VAL A 257 0.36 -15.69 6.42
C VAL A 257 1.50 -14.73 6.12
N VAL A 258 1.21 -13.44 6.22
CA VAL A 258 2.13 -12.36 5.81
C VAL A 258 2.38 -11.42 6.97
N TYR A 259 3.65 -11.26 7.36
CA TYR A 259 3.97 -10.53 8.59
C TYR A 259 5.43 -10.04 8.68
N THR A 260 5.73 -9.18 9.64
CA THR A 260 7.12 -8.88 10.01
C THR A 260 7.55 -9.66 11.24
N GLU A 261 8.84 -9.92 11.42
CA GLU A 261 9.35 -10.62 12.61
C GLU A 261 8.92 -9.92 13.91
N VAL A 262 8.84 -8.58 13.90
CA VAL A 262 8.36 -7.77 15.04
C VAL A 262 6.90 -8.06 15.39
N GLU A 263 6.06 -8.36 14.40
CA GLU A 263 4.63 -8.63 14.57
C GLU A 263 4.32 -10.14 14.70
N LYS A 264 5.32 -11.02 14.64
CA LYS A 264 5.14 -12.48 14.67
C LYS A 264 4.34 -12.98 15.87
N GLN A 265 4.53 -12.37 17.04
CA GLN A 265 3.78 -12.76 18.24
C GLN A 265 2.28 -12.55 18.08
N MET A 266 1.85 -11.55 17.29
CA MET A 266 0.43 -11.24 17.06
C MET A 266 -0.28 -12.32 16.24
N ILE A 267 0.46 -13.14 15.50
CA ILE A 267 -0.09 -14.16 14.59
C ILE A 267 0.34 -15.59 14.94
N SER A 268 1.12 -15.77 16.01
CA SER A 268 1.69 -17.07 16.35
C SER A 268 0.62 -18.11 16.67
N GLU A 269 -0.47 -17.69 17.32
CA GLU A 269 -1.62 -18.55 17.58
C GLU A 269 -2.32 -18.99 16.29
N ILE A 270 -2.50 -18.06 15.35
CA ILE A 270 -3.11 -18.31 14.05
C ILE A 270 -2.26 -19.29 13.23
N ILE A 271 -0.94 -19.08 13.22
CA ILE A 271 0.01 -20.01 12.60
C ILE A 271 -0.11 -21.38 13.25
N GLY A 272 -0.04 -21.46 14.58
CA GLY A 272 -0.12 -22.73 15.33
C GLY A 272 -1.40 -23.51 15.01
N ARG A 273 -2.56 -22.84 15.00
CA ARG A 273 -3.84 -23.43 14.59
C ARG A 273 -3.79 -23.88 13.13
N SER A 274 -3.29 -23.05 12.22
CA SER A 274 -3.20 -23.39 10.79
C SER A 274 -2.32 -24.62 10.55
N VAL A 275 -1.19 -24.74 11.23
CA VAL A 275 -0.32 -25.92 11.18
C VAL A 275 -1.06 -27.18 11.65
N LEU A 276 -1.77 -27.09 12.78
CA LEU A 276 -2.52 -28.22 13.34
C LEU A 276 -3.66 -28.69 12.43
N TYR A 277 -4.40 -27.76 11.83
CA TYR A 277 -5.59 -28.08 11.04
C TYR A 277 -5.33 -28.30 9.54
N LYS A 278 -4.26 -27.74 8.99
CA LYS A 278 -4.02 -27.68 7.54
C LYS A 278 -2.72 -28.32 7.07
N LYS A 279 -1.80 -28.69 7.97
CA LYS A 279 -0.46 -29.27 7.73
C LYS A 279 0.31 -28.66 6.56
N ASP A 280 -0.01 -29.04 5.33
CA ASP A 280 0.71 -28.70 4.09
C ASP A 280 0.11 -27.54 3.29
N LYS A 281 -1.00 -26.94 3.75
CA LYS A 281 -1.66 -25.83 3.06
C LYS A 281 -1.32 -24.44 3.64
N LEU A 282 -0.18 -24.30 4.31
CA LEU A 282 0.28 -23.05 4.90
C LEU A 282 1.55 -22.56 4.21
N ILE A 283 1.56 -21.29 3.79
CA ILE A 283 2.77 -20.59 3.34
C ILE A 283 2.99 -19.37 4.24
N ASP A 284 4.17 -19.31 4.84
CA ASP A 284 4.61 -18.16 5.62
C ASP A 284 5.48 -17.24 4.77
N LEU A 285 5.08 -15.98 4.63
CA LEU A 285 5.87 -14.91 4.02
C LEU A 285 6.17 -13.86 5.09
N TYR A 286 7.37 -13.89 5.65
CA TYR A 286 7.77 -12.94 6.68
C TYR A 286 8.98 -12.09 6.30
N LEU A 287 8.97 -10.84 6.74
CA LEU A 287 10.09 -9.91 6.57
C LEU A 287 10.80 -9.63 7.90
N ASN A 288 12.13 -9.79 7.91
CA ASN A 288 12.97 -9.31 9.01
C ASN A 288 13.36 -7.85 8.75
N THR A 289 12.41 -6.93 8.95
CA THR A 289 12.59 -5.49 8.73
C THR A 289 11.74 -4.69 9.72
N ASP A 290 11.90 -3.37 9.72
CA ASP A 290 11.09 -2.45 10.50
C ASP A 290 9.64 -2.41 9.95
N PRO A 291 8.61 -2.58 10.80
CA PRO A 291 7.21 -2.56 10.36
C PRO A 291 6.77 -1.22 9.75
N LEU A 292 7.56 -0.15 9.89
CA LEU A 292 7.26 1.14 9.27
C LEU A 292 7.69 1.25 7.81
N ILE A 293 8.61 0.41 7.34
CA ILE A 293 9.04 0.35 5.93
C ILE A 293 8.57 -0.93 5.24
N SER A 294 8.22 -1.98 6.00
CA SER A 294 7.71 -3.22 5.45
C SER A 294 6.54 -3.07 4.46
N PRO A 295 5.60 -2.10 4.57
CA PRO A 295 4.54 -1.96 3.56
C PRO A 295 5.10 -1.75 2.15
N LEU A 296 6.21 -1.02 2.02
CA LEU A 296 6.88 -0.82 0.72
C LEU A 296 7.48 -2.11 0.18
N TYR A 297 8.16 -2.89 1.03
CA TYR A 297 8.73 -4.18 0.62
C TYR A 297 7.66 -5.20 0.27
N PHE A 298 6.56 -5.21 1.01
CA PHE A 298 5.40 -6.03 0.70
C PHE A 298 4.73 -5.61 -0.61
N ALA A 299 4.61 -4.31 -0.89
CA ALA A 299 4.15 -3.83 -2.20
C ALA A 299 5.09 -4.28 -3.33
N LEU A 300 6.42 -4.22 -3.14
CA LEU A 300 7.39 -4.72 -4.11
C LEU A 300 7.26 -6.22 -4.34
N LEU A 301 7.16 -7.04 -3.29
CA LEU A 301 6.94 -8.48 -3.40
C LEU A 301 5.64 -8.81 -4.13
N ALA A 302 4.55 -8.09 -3.85
CA ALA A 302 3.28 -8.27 -4.54
C ALA A 302 3.40 -7.89 -6.03
N LYS A 303 4.17 -6.86 -6.37
CA LYS A 303 4.45 -6.46 -7.76
C LYS A 303 5.38 -7.43 -8.50
N LEU A 304 6.35 -8.04 -7.82
CA LEU A 304 7.12 -9.16 -8.37
C LEU A 304 6.17 -10.32 -8.71
N LEU A 305 5.29 -10.65 -7.78
CA LEU A 305 4.34 -11.75 -7.95
C LEU A 305 3.38 -11.51 -9.11
N GLU A 306 2.86 -10.30 -9.28
CA GLU A 306 2.05 -9.88 -10.43
C GLU A 306 2.75 -10.21 -11.76
N ARG A 307 4.05 -9.91 -11.87
CA ARG A 307 4.87 -10.18 -13.06
C ARG A 307 5.12 -11.67 -13.27
N ILE A 308 5.40 -12.41 -12.19
CA ILE A 308 5.58 -13.86 -12.26
C ILE A 308 4.28 -14.52 -12.77
N CYS A 309 3.12 -14.11 -12.26
CA CYS A 309 1.83 -14.65 -12.69
C CYS A 309 1.54 -14.33 -14.17
N ALA A 310 1.80 -13.10 -14.62
CA ALA A 310 1.62 -12.70 -16.02
C ALA A 310 2.47 -13.55 -16.98
N ASN A 311 3.71 -13.88 -16.60
CA ASN A 311 4.62 -14.70 -17.40
C ASN A 311 4.19 -16.18 -17.51
N ILE A 312 3.49 -16.71 -16.51
CA ILE A 312 2.94 -18.08 -16.55
C ILE A 312 1.76 -18.14 -17.53
N SER A 313 0.82 -17.18 -17.43
CA SER A 313 -0.35 -17.12 -18.32
C SER A 313 0.03 -17.05 -19.80
N ILE A 314 1.09 -16.30 -20.16
CA ILE A 314 1.59 -16.23 -21.55
C ILE A 314 2.15 -17.58 -22.02
N LYS A 315 2.93 -18.27 -21.19
CA LYS A 315 3.53 -19.57 -21.56
C LYS A 315 2.50 -20.66 -21.77
N ASP A 316 1.43 -20.68 -20.99
CA ASP A 316 0.37 -21.69 -21.13
C ASP A 316 -0.48 -21.46 -22.38
N HIS A 317 -0.70 -20.21 -22.80
CA HIS A 317 -1.35 -19.90 -24.08
C HIS A 317 -0.46 -20.22 -25.30
N THR A 318 0.86 -20.13 -25.17
CA THR A 318 1.77 -20.44 -26.30
C THR A 318 1.95 -21.95 -26.52
N LYS A 319 1.66 -22.79 -25.52
CA LYS A 319 1.68 -24.26 -25.66
C LYS A 319 0.41 -24.85 -26.27
N LEU A 320 -0.64 -24.04 -26.46
CA LEU A 320 -1.93 -24.44 -27.01
C LEU A 320 -2.12 -24.03 -28.49
N LEU A 321 -1.05 -23.56 -29.13
CA LEU A 321 -0.96 -23.22 -30.56
C LEU A 321 0.12 -24.07 -31.25
#